data_AF-Q382U3-F1
#
_entry.id   AF-Q382U3-F1
#
_cell.length_a   1.000
_cell.length_b   1.000
_cell.length_c   1.000
_cell.angle_alpha   90.00
_cell.angle_beta   90.00
_cell.angle_gamma   90.00
#
_symmetry.space_group_name_H-M   'P 1'
#
loop_
_entity.id
_entity.type
_entity.pdbx_description
1 polymer ?
#
loop_
_entity_poly.entity_id
_entity_poly.type
_entity_poly.pdbx_seq_one_letter_code
_entity_poly.pdbx_strand_id
1 'polypeptide(L)'
;MSTNYALASQCQLRRDELGELLALATIVESHSKMPGSVDGGVGNNSISTESSDRNAIVALWHTFLTSAHVRSLTTDTLVRVSIPKSKQQLLIHDNEHIRPAAQSSESTKNKQQYYRLGSVMTIVPHPRVVPENQQTTATNANDVGTAAHLSSWLLQINFGDVADLLSAKYVSNEPFTAEEHTVYVRSYVAKCLNSNIPLSSTSYAEVVARNVKDIHRFVEAVKVHRKGNGETALQPSSGVTLGATKRLRSEVGDVGDGVDNDSDDDDFTYRTVGNGYGSDKHDRQAKLVEDQERRLVALRQHLNSKNNELQRLLQAQKRAAADHLAQQEQWNIKAESQGTALRRAEKELVEERAKRQQQQEKTDKLITQLKRLAEQTRKFKDVSDTVAEWLCVSSRQPEEVRARVQEKMAENKN
;
A
#
# COMPACT_ATOMS: atom_id res chain seq x y z
N MET A 1 5.34 -7.12 11.80
CA MET A 1 5.47 -5.70 12.15
C MET A 1 6.30 -5.55 13.41
N SER A 2 7.03 -4.44 13.55
CA SER A 2 7.87 -4.19 14.73
C SER A 2 7.01 -4.02 16.00
N THR A 3 7.43 -4.69 17.08
CA THR A 3 6.89 -4.50 18.43
C THR A 3 7.37 -3.21 19.08
N ASN A 4 8.39 -2.54 18.52
CA ASN A 4 8.88 -1.26 19.01
C ASN A 4 8.07 -0.09 18.42
N TYR A 5 7.33 0.61 19.29
CA TYR A 5 6.53 1.79 18.95
C TYR A 5 7.32 2.90 18.23
N ALA A 6 8.58 3.15 18.63
CA ALA A 6 9.40 4.21 18.05
C ALA A 6 9.84 3.92 16.61
N LEU A 7 9.90 2.64 16.21
CA LEU A 7 10.10 2.25 14.81
C LEU A 7 8.78 2.19 14.06
N ALA A 8 7.72 1.66 14.67
CA ALA A 8 6.41 1.58 14.05
C ALA A 8 5.83 2.96 13.69
N SER A 9 6.02 3.97 14.53
CA SER A 9 5.58 5.36 14.26
C SER A 9 6.28 6.00 13.06
N GLN A 10 7.50 5.56 12.73
CA GLN A 10 8.20 5.97 11.50
C GLN A 10 7.68 5.28 10.25
N CYS A 11 6.95 4.17 10.39
CA CYS A 11 6.25 3.49 9.29
C CYS A 11 4.85 4.06 9.04
N GLN A 12 4.43 5.14 9.73
CA GLN A 12 3.09 5.71 9.55
C GLN A 12 3.00 6.57 8.29
N LEU A 13 2.12 6.20 7.36
CA LEU A 13 1.72 7.05 6.24
C LEU A 13 0.47 7.87 6.61
N ARG A 14 0.51 9.18 6.36
CA ARG A 14 -0.61 10.11 6.65
C ARG A 14 -1.54 10.25 5.46
N ARG A 15 -2.78 10.70 5.72
CA ARG A 15 -3.82 10.92 4.71
C ARG A 15 -3.36 11.87 3.59
N ASP A 16 -2.66 12.96 3.91
CA ASP A 16 -2.22 13.94 2.91
C ASP A 16 -1.12 13.38 1.99
N GLU A 17 -0.19 12.61 2.55
CA GLU A 17 0.90 11.94 1.83
C GLU A 17 0.33 10.88 0.88
N LEU A 18 -0.57 10.05 1.39
CA LEU A 18 -1.31 9.07 0.60
C LEU A 18 -2.17 9.77 -0.48
N GLY A 19 -2.83 10.87 -0.16
CA GLY A 19 -3.66 11.64 -1.08
C GLY A 19 -2.88 12.18 -2.27
N GLU A 20 -1.68 12.72 -2.04
CA GLU A 20 -0.79 13.21 -3.11
C GLU A 20 -0.21 12.08 -3.95
N LEU A 21 0.28 10.99 -3.33
CA LEU A 21 0.75 9.81 -4.07
C LEU A 21 -0.34 9.24 -4.99
N LEU A 22 -1.58 9.14 -4.51
CA LEU A 22 -2.71 8.63 -5.28
C LEU A 22 -3.18 9.62 -6.34
N ALA A 23 -3.13 10.93 -6.09
CA ALA A 23 -3.39 11.94 -7.11
C ALA A 23 -2.40 11.84 -8.26
N LEU A 24 -1.09 11.78 -7.96
CA LEU A 24 -0.03 11.61 -8.95
C LEU A 24 -0.19 10.32 -9.77
N ALA A 25 -0.46 9.18 -9.12
CA ALA A 25 -0.73 7.91 -9.81
C ALA A 25 -1.97 7.99 -10.73
N THR A 26 -3.03 8.68 -10.29
CA THR A 26 -4.27 8.84 -11.09
C THR A 26 -4.00 9.70 -12.34
N ILE A 27 -3.14 10.71 -12.24
CA ILE A 27 -2.73 11.53 -13.39
C ILE A 27 -1.96 10.67 -14.40
N VAL A 28 -1.00 9.84 -13.97
CA VAL A 28 -0.27 8.90 -14.86
C VAL A 28 -1.23 7.96 -15.61
N GLU A 29 -2.19 7.35 -14.91
CA GLU A 29 -3.19 6.45 -15.53
C GLU A 29 -4.16 7.17 -16.48
N SER A 30 -4.33 8.50 -16.35
CA SER A 30 -5.12 9.30 -17.30
C SER A 30 -4.33 9.64 -18.57
N HIS A 31 -3.04 9.94 -18.44
CA HIS A 31 -2.19 10.35 -19.57
C HIS A 31 -1.82 9.16 -20.47
N SER A 32 -1.64 7.96 -19.92
CA SER A 32 -1.35 6.75 -20.71
C SER A 32 -2.55 6.21 -21.51
N LYS A 33 -3.77 6.70 -21.25
CA LYS A 33 -5.01 6.26 -21.91
C LYS A 33 -5.43 7.12 -23.11
N MET A 34 -4.68 8.16 -23.47
CA MET A 34 -4.89 8.95 -24.70
C MET A 34 -4.32 8.19 -25.92
N PRO A 35 -5.13 7.63 -26.82
CA PRO A 35 -4.65 6.93 -28.00
C PRO A 35 -4.67 7.86 -29.21
N GLY A 36 -3.48 8.23 -29.72
CA GLY A 36 -3.30 8.48 -31.14
C GLY A 36 -4.12 9.59 -31.82
N SER A 37 -4.53 10.65 -31.13
CA SER A 37 -5.07 11.86 -31.79
C SER A 37 -3.93 12.65 -32.45
N VAL A 38 -3.37 12.09 -33.52
CA VAL A 38 -2.46 12.78 -34.44
C VAL A 38 -3.32 13.49 -35.47
N ASP A 39 -3.92 14.63 -35.08
CA ASP A 39 -4.64 15.48 -36.02
C ASP A 39 -4.20 16.95 -35.87
N GLY A 40 -4.02 17.60 -37.02
CA GLY A 40 -3.18 18.80 -37.15
C GLY A 40 -3.86 20.09 -36.70
N GLY A 41 -3.68 20.48 -35.44
CA GLY A 41 -4.11 21.78 -34.91
C GLY A 41 -2.96 22.76 -34.72
N VAL A 42 -2.53 23.46 -35.77
CA VAL A 42 -1.58 24.60 -35.64
C VAL A 42 -2.31 25.81 -35.06
N GLY A 43 -2.55 25.78 -33.76
CA GLY A 43 -3.13 26.87 -32.98
C GLY A 43 -2.05 27.68 -32.28
N ASN A 44 -1.59 28.77 -32.91
CA ASN A 44 -0.71 29.74 -32.26
C ASN A 44 -1.40 30.34 -31.02
N ASN A 45 -0.93 30.00 -29.83
CA ASN A 45 -1.14 30.83 -28.64
C ASN A 45 0.10 30.77 -27.74
N SER A 46 0.60 31.95 -27.39
CA SER A 46 1.84 32.12 -26.63
C SER A 46 1.69 31.59 -25.21
N ILE A 47 2.27 30.42 -24.95
CA ILE A 47 2.37 29.85 -23.62
C ILE A 47 3.79 30.06 -23.08
N SER A 48 3.85 30.86 -22.02
CA SER A 48 5.01 31.19 -21.19
C SER A 48 5.99 30.04 -20.98
N THR A 49 7.26 30.29 -21.29
CA THR A 49 8.39 29.34 -21.20
C THR A 49 8.51 28.65 -19.84
N GLU A 50 8.13 29.33 -18.75
CA GLU A 50 8.12 28.80 -17.37
C GLU A 50 7.17 27.61 -17.16
N SER A 51 6.12 27.47 -17.97
CA SER A 51 5.22 26.32 -17.90
C SER A 51 5.81 25.05 -18.51
N SER A 52 6.83 25.17 -19.38
CA SER A 52 7.53 24.04 -19.97
C SER A 52 8.32 23.26 -18.92
N ASP A 53 9.08 23.96 -18.06
CA ASP A 53 9.89 23.33 -17.01
C ASP A 53 9.03 22.69 -15.91
N ARG A 54 7.89 23.32 -15.57
CA ARG A 54 6.91 22.71 -14.66
C ARG A 54 6.35 21.40 -15.21
N ASN A 55 5.95 21.40 -16.49
CA ASN A 55 5.48 20.19 -17.14
C ASN A 55 6.61 19.14 -17.26
N ALA A 56 7.86 19.56 -17.46
CA ALA A 56 9.01 18.64 -17.50
C ALA A 56 9.30 17.97 -16.15
N ILE A 57 9.31 18.70 -15.04
CA ILE A 57 9.54 18.14 -13.69
C ILE A 57 8.38 17.24 -13.27
N VAL A 58 7.14 17.66 -13.52
CA VAL A 58 5.95 16.85 -13.24
C VAL A 58 5.92 15.61 -14.13
N ALA A 59 6.28 15.70 -15.41
CA ALA A 59 6.45 14.54 -16.29
C ALA A 59 7.57 13.60 -15.82
N LEU A 60 8.68 14.13 -15.29
CA LEU A 60 9.76 13.33 -14.69
C LEU A 60 9.25 12.56 -13.46
N TRP A 61 8.46 13.19 -12.59
CA TRP A 61 7.82 12.46 -11.47
C TRP A 61 6.84 11.40 -11.97
N HIS A 62 6.13 11.66 -13.07
CA HIS A 62 5.23 10.70 -13.71
C HIS A 62 5.95 9.51 -14.36
N THR A 63 7.20 9.65 -14.84
CA THR A 63 7.96 8.50 -15.35
C THR A 63 8.46 7.58 -14.23
N PHE A 64 8.70 8.11 -13.02
CA PHE A 64 9.10 7.30 -11.87
C PHE A 64 7.92 6.72 -11.06
N LEU A 65 6.84 7.49 -10.87
CA LEU A 65 5.69 7.07 -10.05
C LEU A 65 4.57 6.42 -10.87
N THR A 66 4.84 5.23 -11.41
CA THR A 66 3.76 4.37 -11.90
C THR A 66 2.86 3.92 -10.74
N SER A 67 1.59 3.58 -11.00
CA SER A 67 0.69 3.11 -9.95
C SER A 67 1.15 1.81 -9.28
N ALA A 68 1.99 1.01 -9.97
CA ALA A 68 2.69 -0.13 -9.39
C ALA A 68 3.76 0.30 -8.35
N HIS A 69 4.53 1.36 -8.62
CA HIS A 69 5.47 1.91 -7.64
C HIS A 69 4.74 2.45 -6.42
N VAL A 70 3.64 3.20 -6.59
CA VAL A 70 2.85 3.70 -5.44
C VAL A 70 2.28 2.55 -4.62
N ARG A 71 1.77 1.47 -5.25
CA ARG A 71 1.34 0.26 -4.52
C ARG A 71 2.50 -0.40 -3.76
N SER A 72 3.67 -0.54 -4.38
CA SER A 72 4.86 -1.13 -3.75
C SER A 72 5.32 -0.31 -2.54
N LEU A 73 5.42 1.02 -2.69
CA LEU A 73 5.85 1.95 -1.65
C LEU A 73 4.86 2.07 -0.48
N THR A 74 3.57 1.88 -0.72
CA THR A 74 2.52 1.96 0.32
C THR A 74 2.23 0.60 0.98
N THR A 75 2.65 -0.52 0.39
CA THR A 75 2.51 -1.85 1.00
C THR A 75 3.31 -1.92 2.30
N ASP A 76 2.71 -2.54 3.32
CA ASP A 76 3.22 -2.65 4.68
C ASP A 76 3.49 -1.31 5.41
N THR A 77 3.01 -0.18 4.87
CA THR A 77 2.93 1.06 5.66
C THR A 77 1.79 0.97 6.67
N LEU A 78 1.97 1.60 7.83
CA LEU A 78 0.95 1.67 8.87
C LEU A 78 0.07 2.90 8.66
N VAL A 79 -1.24 2.74 8.81
CA VAL A 79 -2.22 3.83 8.69
C VAL A 79 -3.13 3.86 9.91
N ARG A 80 -3.38 5.07 10.43
CA ARG A 80 -4.40 5.31 11.46
C ARG A 80 -5.73 5.59 10.77
N VAL A 81 -6.75 4.77 11.05
CA VAL A 81 -8.00 4.77 10.28
C VAL A 81 -9.19 5.00 11.20
N SER A 82 -10.03 5.97 10.83
CA SER A 82 -11.33 6.20 11.46
C SER A 82 -12.30 5.10 11.02
N ILE A 83 -12.82 4.32 11.97
CA ILE A 83 -13.66 3.16 11.66
C ILE A 83 -15.11 3.61 11.37
N PRO A 84 -15.64 3.37 10.15
CA PRO A 84 -17.01 3.73 9.80
C PRO A 84 -18.02 2.98 10.67
N LYS A 85 -19.13 3.62 11.08
CA LYS A 85 -20.15 3.02 11.96
C LYS A 85 -20.61 1.62 11.54
N SER A 86 -20.78 1.38 10.24
CA SER A 86 -21.15 0.07 9.68
C SER A 86 -20.13 -1.05 9.88
N LYS A 87 -18.89 -0.72 10.27
CA LYS A 87 -17.79 -1.65 10.53
C LYS A 87 -17.35 -1.65 12.01
N GLN A 88 -17.92 -0.80 12.87
CA GLN A 88 -17.52 -0.67 14.27
C GLN A 88 -17.77 -1.96 15.08
N GLN A 89 -18.81 -2.72 14.76
CA GLN A 89 -19.04 -4.02 15.42
C GLN A 89 -17.90 -5.00 15.12
N LEU A 90 -17.69 -5.32 13.84
CA LEU A 90 -16.65 -6.24 13.37
C LEU A 90 -15.22 -5.82 13.76
N LEU A 91 -14.90 -4.53 13.66
CA LEU A 91 -13.53 -4.04 13.82
C LEU A 91 -13.20 -3.54 15.23
N ILE A 92 -14.17 -3.41 16.15
CA ILE A 92 -13.92 -2.84 17.50
C ILE A 92 -14.56 -3.71 18.57
N HIS A 93 -15.87 -3.93 18.50
CA HIS A 93 -16.60 -4.61 19.57
C HIS A 93 -16.33 -6.12 19.59
N ASP A 94 -16.05 -6.71 18.43
CA ASP A 94 -15.69 -8.13 18.29
C ASP A 94 -14.19 -8.41 18.57
N ASN A 95 -13.34 -7.38 18.70
CA ASN A 95 -11.92 -7.55 19.00
C ASN A 95 -11.66 -7.68 20.51
N GLU A 96 -11.23 -8.86 20.94
CA GLU A 96 -10.98 -9.19 22.36
C GLU A 96 -9.96 -8.27 23.04
N HIS A 97 -9.00 -7.72 22.29
CA HIS A 97 -7.92 -6.89 22.83
C HIS A 97 -8.32 -5.42 23.05
N ILE A 98 -9.43 -4.95 22.47
CA ILE A 98 -9.99 -3.61 22.70
C ILE A 98 -10.89 -3.58 23.94
N ARG A 99 -11.61 -4.67 24.20
CA ARG A 99 -12.58 -4.77 25.30
C ARG A 99 -12.07 -4.28 26.67
N PRO A 100 -10.84 -4.61 27.13
CA PRO A 100 -10.34 -4.10 28.42
C PRO A 100 -9.99 -2.60 28.43
N ALA A 101 -9.81 -1.96 27.26
CA ALA A 101 -9.57 -0.52 27.16
C ALA A 101 -10.86 0.30 27.02
N ALA A 102 -11.92 -0.27 26.43
CA ALA A 102 -13.18 0.44 26.25
C ALA A 102 -13.98 0.63 27.56
N GLN A 103 -13.90 -0.34 28.48
CA GLN A 103 -14.69 -0.37 29.74
C GLN A 103 -14.40 0.78 30.72
N SER A 104 -13.32 1.53 30.54
CA SER A 104 -13.01 2.72 31.38
C SER A 104 -13.58 4.04 30.83
N SER A 105 -14.23 4.03 29.66
CA SER A 105 -14.59 5.27 28.91
C SER A 105 -16.10 5.51 28.74
N GLU A 106 -16.94 4.89 29.57
CA GLU A 106 -18.40 4.81 29.40
C GLU A 106 -19.21 6.12 29.65
N SER A 107 -18.55 7.29 29.68
CA SER A 107 -19.09 8.53 30.25
C SER A 107 -19.12 9.77 29.32
N THR A 108 -19.24 9.64 28.00
CA THR A 108 -19.76 10.75 27.15
C THR A 108 -20.57 10.28 25.93
N LYS A 109 -21.82 10.75 25.80
CA LYS A 109 -22.71 10.48 24.65
C LYS A 109 -22.34 11.24 23.35
N ASN A 110 -21.15 11.82 23.27
CA ASN A 110 -20.71 12.58 22.11
C ASN A 110 -20.06 11.65 21.08
N LYS A 111 -20.51 11.74 19.82
CA LYS A 111 -20.11 10.94 18.63
C LYS A 111 -18.65 10.42 18.68
N GLN A 112 -18.42 9.31 19.38
CA GLN A 112 -17.07 8.79 19.59
C GLN A 112 -16.55 8.24 18.25
N GLN A 113 -15.58 8.92 17.66
CA GLN A 113 -14.86 8.42 16.50
C GLN A 113 -13.80 7.45 17.01
N TYR A 114 -14.00 6.17 16.71
CA TYR A 114 -13.02 5.16 17.03
C TYR A 114 -11.98 5.07 15.92
N TYR A 115 -10.71 5.09 16.33
CA TYR A 115 -9.57 4.90 15.46
C TYR A 115 -8.94 3.54 15.70
N ARG A 116 -8.42 2.91 14.65
CA ARG A 116 -7.50 1.76 14.78
C ARG A 116 -6.28 1.95 13.90
N LEU A 117 -5.18 1.38 14.36
CA LEU A 117 -3.98 1.19 13.55
C LEU A 117 -4.12 -0.10 12.71
N GLY A 118 -3.70 -0.06 11.45
CA GLY A 118 -3.58 -1.23 10.60
C GLY A 118 -2.49 -1.09 9.55
N SER A 119 -2.06 -2.22 8.98
CA SER A 119 -1.08 -2.27 7.88
C SER A 119 -1.78 -2.30 6.52
N VAL A 120 -1.34 -1.49 5.57
CA VAL A 120 -1.83 -1.49 4.18
C VAL A 120 -1.27 -2.72 3.45
N MET A 121 -2.13 -3.66 3.07
CA MET A 121 -1.73 -4.85 2.30
C MET A 121 -1.76 -4.63 0.79
N THR A 122 -2.71 -3.81 0.30
CA THR A 122 -2.81 -3.44 -1.13
C THR A 122 -3.70 -2.23 -1.32
N ILE A 123 -3.54 -1.56 -2.46
CA ILE A 123 -4.37 -0.43 -2.90
C ILE A 123 -5.03 -0.78 -4.23
N VAL A 124 -6.36 -0.63 -4.27
CA VAL A 124 -7.22 -0.98 -5.40
C VAL A 124 -8.05 0.24 -5.79
N PRO A 125 -8.19 0.60 -7.08
CA PRO A 125 -9.09 1.67 -7.49
C PRO A 125 -10.54 1.29 -7.14
N HIS A 126 -11.30 2.24 -6.60
CA HIS A 126 -12.71 2.03 -6.27
C HIS A 126 -13.50 1.82 -7.57
N PRO A 127 -14.30 0.74 -7.71
CA PRO A 127 -15.12 0.55 -8.90
C PRO A 127 -16.14 1.68 -8.99
N ARG A 128 -15.93 2.60 -9.94
CA ARG A 128 -16.90 3.65 -10.24
C ARG A 128 -18.12 3.00 -10.87
N VAL A 129 -19.18 2.82 -10.09
CA VAL A 129 -20.53 2.82 -10.67
C VAL A 129 -20.69 4.21 -11.30
N VAL A 130 -20.76 4.28 -12.62
CA VAL A 130 -20.92 5.55 -13.34
C VAL A 130 -22.41 5.88 -13.35
N PRO A 131 -22.90 6.85 -12.56
CA PRO A 131 -24.15 7.52 -12.92
C PRO A 131 -23.91 8.30 -14.20
N GLU A 132 -24.76 8.08 -15.19
CA GLU A 132 -24.60 8.51 -16.59
C GLU A 132 -24.58 10.06 -16.81
N ASN A 133 -24.73 10.85 -15.74
CA ASN A 133 -25.05 12.28 -15.77
C ASN A 133 -24.06 13.20 -15.02
N GLN A 134 -22.78 12.86 -14.89
CA GLN A 134 -21.75 13.78 -14.37
C GLN A 134 -20.52 13.91 -15.28
N GLN A 135 -20.76 14.48 -16.45
CA GLN A 135 -19.76 15.11 -17.30
C GLN A 135 -19.91 16.64 -17.16
N THR A 136 -18.81 17.40 -17.26
CA THR A 136 -18.67 18.83 -16.87
C THR A 136 -18.79 19.04 -15.34
N THR A 137 -17.82 19.59 -14.62
CA THR A 137 -16.87 20.68 -14.92
C THR A 137 -15.49 20.43 -14.30
N ALA A 138 -14.43 20.48 -15.11
CA ALA A 138 -13.08 20.67 -14.61
C ALA A 138 -12.85 22.15 -14.32
N THR A 139 -12.92 22.55 -13.05
CA THR A 139 -12.65 23.93 -12.62
C THR A 139 -11.76 23.96 -11.38
N ASN A 140 -10.59 24.57 -11.55
CA ASN A 140 -9.72 25.13 -10.52
C ASN A 140 -9.25 24.17 -9.43
N ALA A 141 -8.22 23.40 -9.78
CA ALA A 141 -7.33 22.79 -8.80
C ALA A 141 -6.67 23.87 -7.92
N ASN A 142 -6.65 23.61 -6.61
CA ASN A 142 -5.58 24.05 -5.69
C ASN A 142 -5.72 23.38 -4.30
N ASP A 143 -6.92 22.93 -3.90
CA ASP A 143 -7.11 22.15 -2.65
C ASP A 143 -8.19 21.04 -2.74
N VAL A 144 -9.22 21.20 -3.57
CA VAL A 144 -10.36 20.26 -3.66
C VAL A 144 -9.98 18.89 -4.27
N GLY A 145 -8.87 18.80 -5.01
CA GLY A 145 -8.49 17.60 -5.77
C GLY A 145 -8.17 16.37 -4.91
N THR A 146 -7.36 16.53 -3.85
CA THR A 146 -6.85 15.40 -3.04
C THR A 146 -7.98 14.62 -2.37
N ALA A 147 -9.01 15.30 -1.86
CA ALA A 147 -10.18 14.68 -1.24
C ALA A 147 -10.98 13.81 -2.22
N ALA A 148 -11.13 14.27 -3.48
CA ALA A 148 -11.79 13.49 -4.53
C ALA A 148 -10.98 12.22 -4.84
N HIS A 149 -9.65 12.32 -4.99
CA HIS A 149 -8.78 11.17 -5.22
C HIS A 149 -8.86 10.16 -4.07
N LEU A 150 -8.79 10.58 -2.81
CA LEU A 150 -8.91 9.66 -1.65
C LEU A 150 -10.24 8.87 -1.62
N SER A 151 -11.30 9.39 -2.23
CA SER A 151 -12.58 8.66 -2.37
C SER A 151 -12.55 7.60 -3.49
N SER A 152 -11.72 7.78 -4.53
CA SER A 152 -11.63 6.85 -5.66
C SER A 152 -10.67 5.68 -5.45
N TRP A 153 -10.11 5.50 -4.25
CA TRP A 153 -9.22 4.40 -3.92
C TRP A 153 -9.68 3.67 -2.64
N LEU A 154 -9.54 2.34 -2.67
CA LEU A 154 -9.75 1.43 -1.56
C LEU A 154 -8.40 0.87 -1.09
N LEU A 155 -8.21 0.84 0.22
CA LEU A 155 -7.06 0.25 0.91
C LEU A 155 -7.53 -1.06 1.55
N GLN A 156 -6.89 -2.18 1.24
CA GLN A 156 -7.07 -3.39 2.03
C GLN A 156 -6.14 -3.27 3.24
N ILE A 157 -6.72 -3.16 4.43
CA ILE A 157 -6.00 -2.90 5.68
C ILE A 157 -6.13 -4.11 6.60
N ASN A 158 -5.01 -4.62 7.10
CA ASN A 158 -4.95 -5.64 8.13
C ASN A 158 -4.85 -4.97 9.50
N PHE A 159 -5.86 -5.16 10.36
CA PHE A 159 -5.92 -4.63 11.72
C PHE A 159 -5.29 -5.55 12.77
N GLY A 160 -4.61 -6.61 12.31
CA GLY A 160 -3.92 -7.60 13.13
C GLY A 160 -4.68 -8.91 13.14
N ASP A 161 -5.96 -8.88 13.49
CA ASP A 161 -6.90 -10.01 13.46
C ASP A 161 -7.68 -10.05 12.13
N VAL A 162 -8.43 -8.99 11.84
CA VAL A 162 -9.30 -8.85 10.66
C VAL A 162 -8.58 -8.06 9.57
N ALA A 163 -8.79 -8.44 8.30
CA ALA A 163 -8.46 -7.61 7.16
C ALA A 163 -9.74 -7.13 6.47
N ASP A 164 -9.85 -5.83 6.18
CA ASP A 164 -11.04 -5.22 5.59
C ASP A 164 -10.66 -4.19 4.53
N LEU A 165 -11.61 -3.86 3.65
CA LEU A 165 -11.42 -2.97 2.51
C LEU A 165 -12.10 -1.62 2.79
N LEU A 166 -11.30 -0.58 3.05
CA LEU A 166 -11.79 0.75 3.44
C LEU A 166 -11.31 1.82 2.44
N SER A 167 -12.15 2.82 2.16
CA SER A 167 -11.73 3.95 1.31
C SER A 167 -10.64 4.79 1.98
N ALA A 168 -9.65 5.23 1.19
CA ALA A 168 -8.52 6.02 1.69
C ALA A 168 -8.96 7.32 2.41
N LYS A 169 -10.18 7.82 2.13
CA LYS A 169 -10.81 8.95 2.85
C LYS A 169 -10.97 8.75 4.37
N TYR A 170 -10.86 7.51 4.87
CA TYR A 170 -10.96 7.21 6.31
C TYR A 170 -9.61 7.26 7.04
N VAL A 171 -8.50 7.38 6.32
CA VAL A 171 -7.16 7.59 6.91
C VAL A 171 -7.10 8.97 7.59
N SER A 172 -6.45 9.02 8.75
CA SER A 172 -6.20 10.24 9.53
C SER A 172 -4.82 10.84 9.22
N ASN A 173 -4.68 12.15 9.47
CA ASN A 173 -3.37 12.82 9.51
C ASN A 173 -2.73 12.79 10.90
N GLU A 174 -3.50 12.47 11.94
CA GLU A 174 -3.01 12.39 13.30
C GLU A 174 -2.09 11.18 13.52
N PRO A 175 -1.03 11.30 14.34
CA PRO A 175 -0.21 10.16 14.73
C PRO A 175 -1.04 9.12 15.51
N PHE A 176 -0.68 7.84 15.39
CA PHE A 176 -1.30 6.80 16.22
C PHE A 176 -0.71 6.77 17.64
N THR A 177 -1.53 6.36 18.62
CA THR A 177 -1.11 6.30 20.03
C THR A 177 -0.38 5.00 20.35
N ALA A 178 0.41 4.99 21.44
CA ALA A 178 1.06 3.76 21.92
C ALA A 178 0.04 2.67 22.32
N GLU A 179 -1.16 3.06 22.73
CA GLU A 179 -2.27 2.15 23.03
C GLU A 179 -2.83 1.51 21.74
N GLU A 180 -3.11 2.31 20.70
CA GLU A 180 -3.54 1.83 19.39
C GLU A 180 -2.52 0.86 18.77
N HIS A 181 -1.22 1.14 18.91
CA HIS A 181 -0.14 0.24 18.50
C HIS A 181 -0.08 -1.03 19.32
N THR A 182 -0.24 -0.95 20.65
CA THR A 182 -0.24 -2.13 21.54
C THR A 182 -1.41 -3.06 21.21
N VAL A 183 -2.61 -2.52 20.96
CA VAL A 183 -3.78 -3.28 20.51
C VAL A 183 -3.53 -3.95 19.15
N TYR A 184 -2.94 -3.21 18.19
CA TYR A 184 -2.59 -3.76 16.88
C TYR A 184 -1.56 -4.90 16.99
N VAL A 185 -0.48 -4.71 17.75
CA VAL A 185 0.56 -5.74 17.97
C VAL A 185 -0.03 -6.98 18.64
N ARG A 186 -0.86 -6.83 19.68
CA ARG A 186 -1.56 -7.96 20.33
C ARG A 186 -2.44 -8.73 19.34
N SER A 187 -3.25 -8.02 18.56
CA SER A 187 -4.12 -8.61 17.52
C SER A 187 -3.30 -9.35 16.44
N TYR A 188 -2.19 -8.76 15.99
CA TYR A 188 -1.30 -9.35 14.98
C TYR A 188 -0.56 -10.58 15.52
N VAL A 189 -0.04 -10.54 16.75
CA VAL A 189 0.61 -11.68 17.40
C VAL A 189 -0.37 -12.82 17.63
N ALA A 190 -1.59 -12.55 18.09
CA ALA A 190 -2.64 -13.56 18.23
C ALA A 190 -2.95 -14.28 16.90
N LYS A 191 -2.99 -13.54 15.78
CA LYS A 191 -3.15 -14.13 14.44
C LYS A 191 -1.93 -14.95 14.00
N CYS A 192 -0.71 -14.47 14.26
CA CYS A 192 0.53 -15.21 13.96
C CYS A 192 0.76 -16.45 14.83
N LEU A 193 0.13 -16.55 16.00
CA LEU A 193 0.12 -17.80 16.78
C LEU A 193 -0.83 -18.84 16.17
N ASN A 194 -1.90 -18.38 15.52
CA ASN A 194 -2.93 -19.23 14.89
C ASN A 194 -2.68 -19.47 13.38
N SER A 195 -1.64 -18.89 12.79
CA SER A 195 -1.32 -19.03 11.37
C SER A 195 0.19 -18.89 11.11
N ASN A 196 0.73 -19.68 10.17
CA ASN A 196 2.16 -19.69 9.82
C ASN A 196 2.65 -18.42 9.07
N ILE A 197 2.10 -17.25 9.40
CA ILE A 197 2.52 -15.95 8.87
C ILE A 197 3.79 -15.53 9.61
N PRO A 198 4.94 -15.39 8.93
CA PRO A 198 6.16 -14.93 9.58
C PRO A 198 5.99 -13.51 10.13
N LEU A 199 6.44 -13.30 11.37
CA LEU A 199 6.57 -11.96 11.94
C LEU A 199 7.58 -11.18 11.09
N SER A 200 7.16 -10.07 10.47
CA SER A 200 8.06 -9.22 9.66
C SER A 200 9.28 -8.81 10.48
N SER A 201 10.48 -9.05 9.95
CA SER A 201 11.75 -8.77 10.66
C SER A 201 11.93 -7.28 10.97
N THR A 202 12.74 -6.98 11.98
CA THR A 202 13.13 -5.59 12.31
C THR A 202 13.76 -4.89 11.11
N SER A 203 14.60 -5.60 10.34
CA SER A 203 15.21 -5.08 9.11
C SER A 203 14.19 -4.69 8.03
N TYR A 204 13.07 -5.40 7.93
CA TYR A 204 12.00 -5.04 7.00
C TYR A 204 11.26 -3.77 7.46
N ALA A 205 10.97 -3.65 8.76
CA ALA A 205 10.36 -2.46 9.33
C ALA A 205 11.24 -1.20 9.15
N GLU A 206 12.57 -1.34 9.24
CA GLU A 206 13.49 -0.24 8.89
C GLU A 206 13.44 0.19 7.42
N VAL A 207 13.27 -0.76 6.49
CA VAL A 207 13.10 -0.44 5.06
C VAL A 207 11.80 0.32 4.84
N VAL A 208 10.69 -0.12 5.46
CA VAL A 208 9.41 0.61 5.40
C VAL A 208 9.54 2.02 6.00
N ALA A 209 10.21 2.18 7.15
CA ALA A 209 10.44 3.49 7.77
C ALA A 209 11.28 4.44 6.88
N ARG A 210 12.29 3.91 6.16
CA ARG A 210 13.05 4.68 5.15
C ARG A 210 12.15 5.08 3.97
N ASN A 211 11.37 4.14 3.44
CA ASN A 211 10.44 4.41 2.33
C ASN A 211 9.42 5.50 2.70
N VAL A 212 8.82 5.45 3.90
CA VAL A 212 7.88 6.47 4.40
C VAL A 212 8.56 7.83 4.55
N LYS A 213 9.80 7.87 5.05
CA LYS A 213 10.58 9.11 5.14
C LYS A 213 10.88 9.72 3.77
N ASP A 214 11.16 8.90 2.77
CA ASP A 214 11.42 9.37 1.41
C ASP A 214 10.12 9.75 0.67
N ILE A 215 9.00 9.08 0.93
CA ILE A 215 7.65 9.53 0.53
C ILE A 215 7.37 10.92 1.10
N HIS A 216 7.60 11.14 2.41
CA HIS A 216 7.35 12.44 3.04
C HIS A 216 8.17 13.55 2.38
N ARG A 217 9.47 13.33 2.18
CA ARG A 217 10.36 14.26 1.46
C ARG A 217 9.88 14.53 0.03
N PHE A 218 9.46 13.50 -0.69
CA PHE A 218 8.97 13.62 -2.05
C PHE A 218 7.65 14.42 -2.10
N VAL A 219 6.69 14.12 -1.23
CA VAL A 219 5.41 14.84 -1.14
C VAL A 219 5.61 16.31 -0.78
N GLU A 220 6.52 16.62 0.16
CA GLU A 220 6.84 18.02 0.46
C GLU A 220 7.55 18.71 -0.71
N ALA A 221 8.45 18.04 -1.45
CA ALA A 221 9.01 18.60 -2.69
C ALA A 221 7.93 18.89 -3.76
N VAL A 222 6.94 18.00 -3.92
CA VAL A 222 5.78 18.21 -4.81
C VAL A 222 4.95 19.42 -4.35
N LYS A 223 4.64 19.52 -3.06
CA LYS A 223 3.89 20.65 -2.48
C LYS A 223 4.63 21.97 -2.64
N VAL A 224 5.94 22.00 -2.36
CA VAL A 224 6.78 23.20 -2.53
C VAL A 224 6.83 23.62 -3.99
N HIS A 225 6.99 22.69 -4.93
CA HIS A 225 7.00 23.01 -6.36
C HIS A 225 5.64 23.55 -6.87
N ARG A 226 4.52 23.06 -6.32
CA ARG A 226 3.18 23.61 -6.62
C ARG A 226 2.94 24.99 -5.98
N LYS A 227 3.46 25.24 -4.77
CA LYS A 227 3.30 26.52 -4.06
C LYS A 227 4.27 27.61 -4.51
N GLY A 228 5.43 27.24 -5.03
CA GLY A 228 6.55 28.14 -5.38
C GLY A 228 6.33 29.05 -6.60
N ASN A 229 5.13 29.59 -6.78
CA ASN A 229 4.85 30.71 -7.69
C ASN A 229 4.36 31.97 -6.95
N GLY A 230 4.33 31.93 -5.61
CA GLY A 230 4.16 33.10 -4.75
C GLY A 230 5.34 33.18 -3.78
N GLU A 231 6.12 34.25 -3.91
CA GLU A 231 7.11 34.75 -2.95
C GLU A 231 8.31 33.83 -2.61
N THR A 232 9.46 34.25 -3.11
CA THR A 232 10.80 34.14 -2.48
C THR A 232 11.22 32.81 -1.85
N ALA A 233 12.03 32.11 -2.63
CA ALA A 233 13.27 31.44 -2.23
C ALA A 233 13.80 31.66 -0.79
N LEU A 234 14.28 30.56 -0.20
CA LEU A 234 15.31 30.48 0.84
C LEU A 234 14.97 31.01 2.25
N GLN A 235 14.44 30.11 3.10
CA GLN A 235 14.92 30.00 4.49
C GLN A 235 14.55 28.64 5.12
N PRO A 236 15.53 27.79 5.46
CA PRO A 236 15.41 26.85 6.57
C PRO A 236 15.75 27.61 7.86
N SER A 237 14.73 28.18 8.51
CA SER A 237 14.91 28.90 9.77
C SER A 237 15.43 27.96 10.88
N SER A 238 16.58 28.32 11.41
CA SER A 238 17.24 27.81 12.61
C SER A 238 16.32 27.36 13.76
N GLY A 239 16.75 26.33 14.50
CA GLY A 239 16.62 26.35 15.97
C GLY A 239 15.80 25.27 16.66
N VAL A 240 16.32 24.04 16.75
CA VAL A 240 16.19 23.24 18.00
C VAL A 240 17.52 22.57 18.32
N THR A 241 17.96 22.75 19.57
CA THR A 241 19.26 22.37 20.13
C THR A 241 19.35 20.93 20.66
N LEU A 242 20.60 20.51 20.98
CA LEU A 242 21.03 19.39 21.85
C LEU A 242 21.09 17.98 21.22
N GLY A 243 22.28 17.35 21.31
CA GLY A 243 22.47 15.93 20.97
C GLY A 243 23.89 15.51 20.57
N ALA A 244 24.92 15.85 21.35
CA ALA A 244 26.30 15.49 21.01
C ALA A 244 26.62 14.01 21.24
N THR A 245 27.08 13.28 20.22
CA THR A 245 28.00 12.12 20.42
C THR A 245 28.84 11.74 19.18
N LYS A 246 30.17 11.81 19.35
CA LYS A 246 31.24 10.98 18.74
C LYS A 246 31.20 10.64 17.22
N ARG A 247 31.98 11.43 16.48
CA ARG A 247 33.13 11.03 15.64
C ARG A 247 33.17 9.59 15.09
N LEU A 248 33.26 9.49 13.76
CA LEU A 248 34.25 8.64 13.07
C LEU A 248 34.78 9.39 11.83
N ARG A 249 36.03 9.14 11.45
CA ARG A 249 36.92 10.03 10.66
C ARG A 249 37.62 9.26 9.54
N SER A 250 37.66 9.87 8.35
CA SER A 250 38.80 10.02 7.39
C SER A 250 38.22 10.48 6.02
N GLU A 251 38.59 11.65 5.47
CA GLU A 251 39.84 12.00 4.72
C GLU A 251 39.85 11.38 3.30
N VAL A 252 40.17 12.04 2.16
CA VAL A 252 40.75 13.37 1.75
C VAL A 252 40.01 13.82 0.44
N GLY A 253 39.93 15.07 -0.06
CA GLY A 253 40.40 16.43 0.31
C GLY A 253 39.30 17.47 0.03
N ASP A 254 39.47 18.80 -0.14
CA ASP A 254 40.57 19.74 -0.47
C ASP A 254 40.87 19.84 -1.98
N VAL A 255 40.62 20.95 -2.70
CA VAL A 255 40.88 22.37 -2.37
C VAL A 255 39.63 23.26 -2.54
N GLY A 256 39.44 24.21 -1.63
CA GLY A 256 38.68 25.43 -1.91
C GLY A 256 39.55 26.66 -1.69
N ASP A 257 39.28 27.74 -2.41
CA ASP A 257 39.42 29.08 -1.84
C ASP A 257 38.50 30.07 -2.57
N GLY A 258 38.04 31.06 -1.84
CA GLY A 258 37.25 32.18 -2.34
C GLY A 258 37.42 33.34 -1.38
N VAL A 259 38.16 34.36 -1.81
CA VAL A 259 38.39 35.59 -1.05
C VAL A 259 38.16 36.78 -1.97
N ASP A 260 37.07 37.47 -1.63
CA ASP A 260 36.81 38.92 -1.63
C ASP A 260 37.47 39.87 -2.65
N ASN A 261 36.60 40.76 -3.16
CA ASN A 261 37.00 42.08 -3.63
C ASN A 261 37.71 42.83 -2.50
N ASP A 262 38.86 43.43 -2.80
CA ASP A 262 39.18 44.74 -2.26
C ASP A 262 39.61 45.67 -3.40
N SER A 263 39.01 46.86 -3.38
CA SER A 263 39.43 48.02 -4.16
C SER A 263 40.46 48.76 -3.32
N ASP A 264 41.52 49.28 -3.95
CA ASP A 264 41.86 50.72 -3.90
C ASP A 264 43.27 51.00 -4.49
N ASP A 265 43.53 52.29 -4.68
CA ASP A 265 44.82 52.96 -4.90
C ASP A 265 45.55 52.80 -6.26
N ASP A 266 45.21 53.72 -7.16
CA ASP A 266 46.12 54.74 -7.72
C ASP A 266 47.63 54.40 -7.89
N ASP A 267 48.07 54.29 -9.15
CA ASP A 267 49.19 55.14 -9.61
C ASP A 267 49.01 55.55 -11.09
N PHE A 268 49.17 56.84 -11.34
CA PHE A 268 48.87 57.50 -12.61
C PHE A 268 50.16 57.97 -13.30
N THR A 269 51.02 57.01 -13.68
CA THR A 269 52.31 57.32 -14.32
C THR A 269 52.25 57.40 -15.84
N TYR A 270 51.97 58.61 -16.35
CA TYR A 270 52.22 58.99 -17.75
C TYR A 270 53.68 58.67 -18.15
N ARG A 271 53.89 57.66 -19.02
CA ARG A 271 55.20 57.41 -19.63
C ARG A 271 55.13 57.28 -21.15
N THR A 272 54.99 58.43 -21.80
CA THR A 272 55.11 58.62 -23.24
C THR A 272 56.56 58.42 -23.73
N VAL A 273 56.99 57.19 -24.00
CA VAL A 273 58.18 56.90 -24.83
C VAL A 273 58.00 55.57 -25.57
N GLY A 274 58.31 55.52 -26.87
CA GLY A 274 58.61 54.25 -27.55
C GLY A 274 57.76 53.96 -28.79
N ASN A 275 58.15 54.56 -29.93
CA ASN A 275 57.59 54.20 -31.23
C ASN A 275 58.16 52.83 -31.68
N GLY A 276 57.52 51.73 -31.26
CA GLY A 276 57.94 50.34 -31.51
C GLY A 276 56.78 49.40 -31.88
N TYR A 277 55.67 49.96 -32.38
CA TYR A 277 54.33 49.36 -32.41
C TYR A 277 54.06 48.25 -33.44
N GLY A 278 55.10 47.58 -33.95
CA GLY A 278 54.98 46.48 -34.94
C GLY A 278 54.93 45.09 -34.30
N SER A 279 56.08 44.61 -33.79
CA SER A 279 56.25 43.19 -33.40
C SER A 279 55.33 42.76 -32.26
N ASP A 280 55.28 43.53 -31.17
CA ASP A 280 54.63 43.12 -29.92
C ASP A 280 53.10 42.95 -30.06
N LYS A 281 52.48 43.55 -31.08
CA LYS A 281 51.07 43.29 -31.43
C LYS A 281 50.89 41.95 -32.14
N HIS A 282 51.77 41.60 -33.07
CA HIS A 282 51.75 40.31 -33.74
C HIS A 282 52.01 39.15 -32.77
N ASP A 283 52.97 39.30 -31.85
CA ASP A 283 53.27 38.28 -30.84
C ASP A 283 52.10 38.07 -29.85
N ARG A 284 51.41 39.14 -29.44
CA ARG A 284 50.18 39.05 -28.61
C ARG A 284 49.04 38.39 -29.38
N GLN A 285 48.85 38.72 -30.67
CA GLN A 285 47.80 38.13 -31.49
C GLN A 285 48.07 36.65 -31.78
N ALA A 286 49.33 36.27 -32.04
CA ALA A 286 49.74 34.88 -32.21
C ALA A 286 49.47 34.05 -30.95
N LYS A 287 49.85 34.56 -29.76
CA LYS A 287 49.53 33.90 -28.48
C LYS A 287 48.03 33.75 -28.25
N LEU A 288 47.22 34.74 -28.63
CA LEU A 288 45.77 34.70 -28.46
C LEU A 288 45.10 33.69 -29.41
N VAL A 289 45.60 33.54 -30.64
CA VAL A 289 45.20 32.47 -31.56
C VAL A 289 45.61 31.10 -31.01
N GLU A 290 46.85 30.95 -30.52
CA GLU A 290 47.33 29.68 -29.94
C GLU A 290 46.49 29.27 -28.72
N ASP A 291 46.13 30.20 -27.84
CA ASP A 291 45.26 29.93 -26.70
C ASP A 291 43.81 29.59 -27.12
N GLN A 292 43.30 30.18 -28.20
CA GLN A 292 42.01 29.77 -28.78
C GLN A 292 42.09 28.36 -29.37
N GLU A 293 43.16 28.01 -30.08
CA GLU A 293 43.39 26.66 -30.60
C GLU A 293 43.51 25.62 -29.48
N ARG A 294 44.28 25.90 -28.42
CA ARG A 294 44.37 25.06 -27.21
C ARG A 294 42.99 24.84 -26.57
N ARG A 295 42.19 25.91 -26.42
CA ARG A 295 40.81 25.83 -25.89
C ARG A 295 39.90 24.98 -26.79
N LEU A 296 39.99 25.12 -28.12
CA LEU A 296 39.24 24.29 -29.06
C LEU A 296 39.65 22.82 -29.02
N VAL A 297 40.94 22.51 -28.88
CA VAL A 297 41.43 21.13 -28.69
C VAL A 297 40.92 20.54 -27.38
N ALA A 298 40.99 21.29 -26.27
CA ALA A 298 40.46 20.85 -24.97
C ALA A 298 38.94 20.61 -25.01
N LEU A 299 38.17 21.49 -25.67
CA LEU A 299 36.72 21.31 -25.86
C LEU A 299 36.40 20.08 -26.72
N ARG A 300 37.16 19.81 -27.80
CA ARG A 300 37.00 18.60 -28.62
C ARG A 300 37.30 17.33 -27.82
N GLN A 301 38.35 17.33 -26.99
CA GLN A 301 38.66 16.22 -26.10
C GLN A 301 37.55 16.00 -25.05
N HIS A 302 37.02 17.07 -24.45
CA HIS A 302 35.92 16.99 -23.49
C HIS A 302 34.64 16.45 -24.13
N LEU A 303 34.26 16.94 -25.31
CA LEU A 303 33.11 16.45 -26.08
C LEU A 303 33.25 14.96 -26.45
N ASN A 304 34.43 14.53 -26.91
CA ASN A 304 34.69 13.11 -27.18
C ASN A 304 34.60 12.25 -25.90
N SER A 305 35.13 12.74 -24.77
CA SER A 305 35.00 12.07 -23.47
C SER A 305 33.52 11.91 -23.06
N LYS A 306 32.73 12.98 -23.18
CA LYS A 306 31.28 12.97 -22.89
C LYS A 306 30.47 12.09 -23.84
N ASN A 307 30.83 12.03 -25.12
CA ASN A 307 30.23 11.10 -26.08
C ASN A 307 30.51 9.63 -25.69
N ASN A 308 31.75 9.31 -25.30
CA ASN A 308 32.14 7.98 -24.83
C ASN A 308 31.50 7.61 -23.48
N GLU A 309 31.17 8.59 -22.64
CA GLU A 309 30.40 8.41 -21.40
C GLU A 309 28.92 8.12 -21.71
N LEU A 310 28.29 8.91 -22.59
CA LEU A 310 26.91 8.71 -23.05
C LEU A 310 26.72 7.35 -23.73
N GLN A 311 27.66 6.91 -24.57
CA GLN A 311 27.61 5.58 -25.18
C GLN A 311 27.66 4.45 -24.14
N ARG A 312 28.50 4.59 -23.10
CA ARG A 312 28.56 3.63 -21.98
C ARG A 312 27.28 3.61 -21.16
N LEU A 313 26.70 4.78 -20.87
CA LEU A 313 25.40 4.89 -20.18
C LEU A 313 24.27 4.25 -21.00
N LEU A 314 24.21 4.49 -22.31
CA LEU A 314 23.21 3.90 -23.20
C LEU A 314 23.37 2.37 -23.32
N GLN A 315 24.59 1.84 -23.31
CA GLN A 315 24.82 0.39 -23.23
C GLN A 315 24.40 -0.19 -21.87
N ALA A 316 24.68 0.50 -20.77
CA ALA A 316 24.26 0.08 -19.43
C ALA A 316 22.73 0.07 -19.30
N GLN A 317 22.05 1.11 -19.80
CA GLN A 317 20.59 1.19 -19.85
C GLN A 317 19.97 0.05 -20.68
N LYS A 318 20.55 -0.27 -21.84
CA LYS A 318 20.11 -1.40 -22.68
C LYS A 318 20.24 -2.75 -21.97
N ARG A 319 21.33 -2.97 -21.22
CA ARG A 319 21.50 -4.18 -20.40
C ARG A 319 20.47 -4.24 -19.26
N ALA A 320 20.34 -3.17 -18.48
CA ALA A 320 19.35 -3.08 -17.40
C ALA A 320 17.90 -3.31 -17.89
N ALA A 321 17.55 -2.82 -19.08
CA ALA A 321 16.25 -3.07 -19.69
C ALA A 321 16.05 -4.55 -20.10
N ALA A 322 17.08 -5.19 -20.65
CA ALA A 322 17.04 -6.63 -20.96
C ALA A 322 16.94 -7.49 -19.69
N ASP A 323 17.72 -7.16 -18.66
CA ASP A 323 17.68 -7.84 -17.36
C ASP A 323 16.31 -7.69 -16.68
N HIS A 324 15.71 -6.50 -16.75
CA HIS A 324 14.35 -6.25 -16.25
C HIS A 324 13.29 -7.07 -17.00
N LEU A 325 13.38 -7.18 -18.33
CA LEU A 325 12.48 -8.01 -19.11
C LEU A 325 12.61 -9.50 -18.75
N ALA A 326 13.83 -10.02 -18.61
CA ALA A 326 14.08 -11.39 -18.19
C ALA A 326 13.55 -11.68 -16.77
N GLN A 327 13.71 -10.74 -15.84
CA GLN A 327 13.12 -10.84 -14.50
C GLN A 327 11.58 -10.81 -14.57
N GLN A 328 10.99 -9.95 -15.40
CA GLN A 328 9.54 -9.87 -15.58
C GLN A 328 8.96 -11.18 -16.14
N GLU A 329 9.63 -11.80 -17.11
CA GLU A 329 9.26 -13.11 -17.64
C GLU A 329 9.35 -14.21 -16.57
N GLN A 330 10.42 -14.24 -15.78
CA GLN A 330 10.57 -15.16 -14.65
C GLN A 330 9.47 -14.98 -13.60
N TRP A 331 9.06 -13.73 -13.30
CA TRP A 331 7.95 -13.43 -12.40
C TRP A 331 6.61 -13.88 -12.97
N ASN A 332 6.37 -13.71 -14.27
CA ASN A 332 5.15 -14.19 -14.94
C ASN A 332 5.05 -15.72 -14.86
N ILE A 333 6.11 -16.46 -15.20
CA ILE A 333 6.16 -17.93 -15.09
C ILE A 333 5.91 -18.39 -13.63
N LYS A 334 6.47 -17.67 -12.65
CA LYS A 334 6.24 -17.94 -11.22
C LYS A 334 4.79 -17.67 -10.81
N ALA A 335 4.19 -16.57 -11.27
CA ALA A 335 2.79 -16.24 -10.99
C ALA A 335 1.82 -17.24 -11.64
N GLU A 336 2.08 -17.66 -12.88
CA GLU A 336 1.29 -18.68 -13.57
C GLU A 336 1.38 -20.04 -12.87
N SER A 337 2.59 -20.50 -12.52
CA SER A 337 2.78 -21.76 -11.80
C SER A 337 2.07 -21.76 -10.45
N GLN A 338 2.18 -20.69 -9.65
CA GLN A 338 1.42 -20.50 -8.41
C GLN A 338 -0.10 -20.49 -8.67
N GLY A 339 -0.57 -19.80 -9.71
CA GLY A 339 -1.96 -19.77 -10.13
C GLY A 339 -2.48 -21.14 -10.57
N THR A 340 -1.66 -22.01 -11.16
CA THR A 340 -2.05 -23.41 -11.41
C THR A 340 -2.05 -24.26 -10.15
N ALA A 341 -1.12 -24.04 -9.22
CA ALA A 341 -1.06 -24.75 -7.95
C ALA A 341 -2.30 -24.46 -7.09
N LEU A 342 -2.69 -23.19 -6.96
CA LEU A 342 -3.92 -22.78 -6.27
C LEU A 342 -5.17 -23.41 -6.90
N ARG A 343 -5.28 -23.42 -8.24
CA ARG A 343 -6.40 -24.08 -8.95
C ARG A 343 -6.43 -25.60 -8.77
N ARG A 344 -5.29 -26.26 -8.52
CA ARG A 344 -5.27 -27.70 -8.15
C ARG A 344 -5.75 -27.90 -6.72
N ALA A 345 -5.22 -27.13 -5.77
CA ALA A 345 -5.60 -27.20 -4.36
C ALA A 345 -7.09 -26.87 -4.14
N GLU A 346 -7.64 -25.89 -4.86
CA GLU A 346 -9.06 -25.54 -4.81
C GLU A 346 -9.94 -26.71 -5.30
N LYS A 347 -9.57 -27.36 -6.41
CA LYS A 347 -10.28 -28.55 -6.92
C LYS A 347 -10.23 -29.70 -5.92
N GLU A 348 -9.06 -30.01 -5.38
CA GLU A 348 -8.89 -31.07 -4.38
C GLU A 348 -9.75 -30.82 -3.13
N LEU A 349 -9.81 -29.58 -2.66
CA LEU A 349 -10.62 -29.18 -1.51
C LEU A 349 -12.14 -29.23 -1.82
N VAL A 350 -12.56 -28.88 -3.03
CA VAL A 350 -13.95 -29.08 -3.49
C VAL A 350 -14.31 -30.57 -3.56
N GLU A 351 -13.43 -31.42 -4.10
CA GLU A 351 -13.62 -32.87 -4.11
C GLU A 351 -13.65 -33.48 -2.69
N GLU A 352 -12.81 -32.99 -1.78
CA GLU A 352 -12.79 -33.41 -0.38
C GLU A 352 -14.11 -33.04 0.33
N ARG A 353 -14.63 -31.83 0.11
CA ARG A 353 -15.96 -31.42 0.60
C ARG A 353 -17.08 -32.30 0.04
N ALA A 354 -17.06 -32.61 -1.25
CA ALA A 354 -18.05 -33.50 -1.87
C ALA A 354 -17.97 -34.93 -1.29
N LYS A 355 -16.76 -35.45 -1.05
CA LYS A 355 -16.54 -36.74 -0.37
C LYS A 355 -17.08 -36.72 1.06
N ARG A 356 -16.84 -35.64 1.83
CA ARG A 356 -17.42 -35.48 3.19
C ARG A 356 -18.94 -35.42 3.18
N GLN A 357 -19.55 -34.67 2.27
CA GLN A 357 -21.02 -34.63 2.13
C GLN A 357 -21.60 -36.01 1.81
N GLN A 358 -20.99 -36.75 0.87
CA GLN A 358 -21.42 -38.11 0.56
C GLN A 358 -21.28 -39.08 1.75
N GLN A 359 -20.27 -38.88 2.61
CA GLN A 359 -20.14 -39.63 3.87
C GLN A 359 -21.21 -39.25 4.88
N GLN A 360 -21.51 -37.96 5.05
CA GLN A 360 -22.58 -37.46 5.93
C GLN A 360 -23.96 -38.02 5.51
N GLU A 361 -24.29 -37.98 4.21
CA GLU A 361 -25.53 -38.59 3.72
C GLU A 361 -25.61 -40.10 4.01
N LYS A 362 -24.49 -40.83 3.95
CA LYS A 362 -24.43 -42.25 4.28
C LYS A 362 -24.66 -42.46 5.77
N THR A 363 -24.05 -41.65 6.64
CA THR A 363 -24.28 -41.74 8.09
C THR A 363 -25.71 -41.37 8.47
N ASP A 364 -26.31 -40.37 7.84
CA ASP A 364 -27.70 -39.95 8.11
C ASP A 364 -28.71 -41.04 7.70
N LYS A 365 -28.46 -41.72 6.57
CA LYS A 365 -29.23 -42.90 6.14
C LYS A 365 -29.12 -44.05 7.15
N LEU A 366 -27.91 -44.33 7.66
CA LEU A 366 -27.69 -45.35 8.70
C LEU A 366 -28.35 -44.98 10.04
N ILE A 367 -28.26 -43.72 10.48
CA ILE A 367 -28.94 -43.22 11.69
C ILE A 367 -30.46 -43.36 11.55
N THR A 368 -31.00 -43.08 10.37
CA THR A 368 -32.44 -43.23 10.08
C THR A 368 -32.87 -44.70 10.12
N GLN A 369 -32.06 -45.63 9.59
CA GLN A 369 -32.28 -47.07 9.72
C GLN A 369 -32.19 -47.54 11.18
N LEU A 370 -31.21 -47.05 11.94
CA LEU A 370 -31.05 -47.38 13.36
C LEU A 370 -32.25 -46.93 14.20
N LYS A 371 -32.77 -45.71 13.96
CA LYS A 371 -34.00 -45.22 14.60
C LYS A 371 -35.20 -46.10 14.27
N ARG A 372 -35.38 -46.50 13.01
CA ARG A 372 -36.46 -47.39 12.57
C ARG A 372 -36.36 -48.78 13.22
N LEU A 373 -35.15 -49.32 13.37
CA LEU A 373 -34.91 -50.57 14.10
C LEU A 373 -35.23 -50.40 15.60
N ALA A 374 -34.83 -49.30 16.23
CA ALA A 374 -35.14 -49.02 17.63
C ALA A 374 -36.67 -48.89 17.88
N GLU A 375 -37.40 -48.25 16.96
CA GLU A 375 -38.88 -48.22 16.99
C GLU A 375 -39.50 -49.60 16.82
N GLN A 376 -38.97 -50.45 15.93
CA GLN A 376 -39.42 -51.83 15.79
C GLN A 376 -39.15 -52.64 17.06
N THR A 377 -37.94 -52.54 17.64
CA THR A 377 -37.60 -53.20 18.91
C THR A 377 -38.48 -52.73 20.05
N ARG A 378 -38.84 -51.44 20.11
CA ARG A 378 -39.81 -50.93 21.08
C ARG A 378 -41.18 -51.58 20.89
N LYS A 379 -41.72 -51.64 19.66
CA LYS A 379 -42.99 -52.32 19.38
C LYS A 379 -42.95 -53.82 19.73
N PHE A 380 -41.85 -54.51 19.44
CA PHE A 380 -41.67 -55.90 19.86
C PHE A 380 -41.62 -56.04 21.37
N LYS A 381 -41.00 -55.09 22.08
CA LYS A 381 -41.01 -55.04 23.54
C LYS A 381 -42.41 -54.79 24.10
N ASP A 382 -43.16 -53.83 23.56
CA ASP A 382 -44.52 -53.55 23.98
C ASP A 382 -45.43 -54.80 23.79
N VAL A 383 -45.21 -55.57 22.71
CA VAL A 383 -45.85 -56.87 22.47
C VAL A 383 -45.36 -57.97 23.43
N SER A 384 -44.07 -58.04 23.77
CA SER A 384 -43.57 -59.05 24.72
C SER A 384 -43.97 -58.75 26.16
N ASP A 385 -43.94 -57.49 26.56
CA ASP A 385 -44.33 -57.04 27.90
C ASP A 385 -45.84 -57.27 28.08
N THR A 386 -46.67 -56.98 27.08
CA THR A 386 -48.09 -57.37 27.11
C THR A 386 -48.26 -58.89 27.15
N VAL A 387 -47.61 -59.69 26.30
CA VAL A 387 -47.71 -61.17 26.41
C VAL A 387 -47.27 -61.68 27.80
N ALA A 388 -46.27 -61.07 28.43
CA ALA A 388 -45.84 -61.40 29.78
C ALA A 388 -46.91 -61.03 30.84
N GLU A 389 -47.50 -59.83 30.78
CA GLU A 389 -48.65 -59.45 31.63
C GLU A 389 -49.78 -60.46 31.53
N TRP A 390 -50.14 -60.88 30.31
CA TRP A 390 -51.22 -61.84 30.06
C TRP A 390 -50.88 -63.23 30.62
N LEU A 391 -49.63 -63.67 30.52
CA LEU A 391 -49.13 -64.91 31.13
C LEU A 391 -49.06 -64.81 32.67
N CYS A 392 -48.85 -63.64 33.25
CA CYS A 392 -48.91 -63.42 34.70
C CYS A 392 -50.34 -63.37 35.26
N VAL A 393 -51.35 -63.07 34.42
CA VAL A 393 -52.79 -63.08 34.79
C VAL A 393 -53.41 -64.50 34.73
N SER A 394 -52.60 -65.54 34.58
CA SER A 394 -52.96 -66.96 34.35
C SER A 394 -53.67 -67.71 35.51
N SER A 395 -54.33 -67.01 36.44
CA SER A 395 -55.30 -67.61 37.38
C SER A 395 -56.74 -67.64 36.84
N ARG A 396 -56.96 -67.25 35.57
CA ARG A 396 -58.29 -67.14 34.93
C ARG A 396 -58.51 -68.15 33.82
N GLN A 397 -59.76 -68.54 33.61
CA GLN A 397 -60.13 -69.56 32.64
C GLN A 397 -59.82 -69.13 31.19
N PRO A 398 -59.46 -70.06 30.29
CA PRO A 398 -59.04 -69.74 28.91
C PRO A 398 -60.12 -69.04 28.07
N GLU A 399 -61.40 -69.16 28.44
CA GLU A 399 -62.50 -68.46 27.77
C GLU A 399 -62.53 -66.96 28.09
N GLU A 400 -62.26 -66.56 29.35
CA GLU A 400 -62.12 -65.13 29.71
C GLU A 400 -60.98 -64.47 28.93
N VAL A 401 -59.87 -65.19 28.76
CA VAL A 401 -58.72 -64.71 28.00
C VAL A 401 -59.12 -64.43 26.54
N ARG A 402 -59.87 -65.34 25.90
CA ARG A 402 -60.36 -65.15 24.53
C ARG A 402 -61.29 -63.94 24.37
N ALA A 403 -62.24 -63.77 25.29
CA ALA A 403 -63.16 -62.63 25.26
C ALA A 403 -62.38 -61.30 25.37
N ARG A 404 -61.40 -61.24 26.28
CA ARG A 404 -60.57 -60.04 26.48
C ARG A 404 -59.59 -59.75 25.33
N VAL A 405 -59.13 -60.77 24.60
CA VAL A 405 -58.36 -60.55 23.35
C VAL A 405 -59.25 -59.88 22.31
N GLN A 406 -60.50 -60.33 22.15
CA GLN A 406 -61.42 -59.74 21.17
C GLN A 406 -61.77 -58.29 21.53
N GLU A 407 -61.99 -58.01 22.82
CA GLU A 407 -62.21 -56.65 23.34
C GLU A 407 -61.01 -55.73 23.05
N LYS A 408 -59.79 -56.09 23.48
CA LYS A 408 -58.59 -55.26 23.20
C LYS A 408 -58.25 -55.14 21.71
N MET A 409 -58.56 -56.15 20.90
CA MET A 409 -58.38 -56.08 19.43
C MET A 409 -59.42 -55.20 18.74
N ALA A 410 -60.55 -54.90 19.40
CA ALA A 410 -61.51 -53.89 18.96
C ALA A 410 -61.10 -52.48 19.44
N GLU A 411 -60.61 -52.35 20.68
CA GLU A 411 -60.10 -51.07 21.22
C GLU A 411 -58.92 -50.54 20.40
N ASN A 412 -57.92 -51.37 20.08
CA ASN A 412 -56.74 -50.99 19.27
C ASN A 412 -57.02 -50.77 17.76
N LYS A 413 -58.30 -50.73 17.33
CA LYS A 413 -58.71 -50.43 15.95
C LYS A 413 -59.41 -49.09 15.77
N ASN A 414 -59.68 -48.37 16.86
CA ASN A 414 -60.08 -46.97 16.88
C ASN A 414 -58.90 -46.07 17.28
#